data_AF-A0A7D7KN49-F1
#
_entry.id   AF-A0A7D7KN49-F1
#
_cell.length_a   1.000
_cell.length_b   1.000
_cell.length_c   1.000
_cell.angle_alpha   90.00
_cell.angle_beta   90.00
_cell.angle_gamma   90.00
#
_symmetry.space_group_name_H-M   'P 1'
#
loop_
_entity.id
_entity.type
_entity.pdbx_description
1 polymer ?
#
loop_
_entity_poly.entity_id
_entity_poly.type
_entity_poly.pdbx_seq_one_letter_code
_entity_poly.pdbx_strand_id
1 'polypeptide(L)' 'MLLFAGEDASAAEAFAKGDPYVLNGLVTRWRVREWVTVIGDAAARPV' A
#
# COMPACT_ATOMS: atom_id res chain seq x y z
N MET A 1 -1.17 1.28 -9.07
CA MET A 1 -1.49 1.66 -7.67
C MET A 1 -2.00 0.40 -6.99
N LEU A 2 -1.40 0.01 -5.87
CA LEU A 2 -1.84 -1.16 -5.09
C LEU A 2 -2.40 -0.65 -3.76
N LEU A 3 -3.50 -1.25 -3.30
CA LEU A 3 -4.06 -0.96 -1.98
C LEU A 3 -3.81 -2.15 -1.06
N PHE A 4 -3.40 -1.83 0.16
CA PHE A 4 -3.20 -2.78 1.24
C PHE A 4 -4.14 -2.39 2.38
N ALA A 5 -4.87 -3.35 2.92
CA ALA A 5 -5.65 -3.18 4.14
C ALA A 5 -4.81 -3.61 5.34
N GLY A 6 -4.77 -2.78 6.38
CA GLY A 6 -3.98 -3.03 7.58
C GLY A 6 -4.03 -1.83 8.53
N GLU A 7 -3.57 -2.03 9.76
CA GLU A 7 -3.52 -0.96 10.77
C GLU A 7 -2.42 0.07 10.48
N ASP A 8 -1.39 -0.31 9.71
CA ASP A 8 -0.25 0.54 9.38
C ASP A 8 0.35 0.22 7.99
N ALA A 9 1.41 0.96 7.64
CA ALA A 9 2.10 0.88 6.36
C ALA A 9 2.93 -0.41 6.14
N SER A 10 3.12 -1.26 7.16
CA SER A 10 4.10 -2.34 7.16
C SER A 10 3.85 -3.37 6.06
N ALA A 11 2.58 -3.70 5.79
CA ALA A 11 2.22 -4.65 4.74
C ALA A 11 2.61 -4.15 3.34
N ALA A 12 2.34 -2.87 3.06
CA ALA A 12 2.68 -2.24 1.79
C ALA A 12 4.20 -2.09 1.62
N GLU A 13 4.92 -1.79 2.70
CA GLU A 13 6.39 -1.71 2.66
C GLU A 13 7.05 -3.06 2.46
N ALA A 14 6.59 -4.10 3.17
CA ALA A 14 7.10 -5.45 3.03
C ALA A 14 6.89 -5.97 1.60
N PHE A 15 5.72 -5.69 1.02
CA PHE A 15 5.44 -6.00 -0.38
C PHE A 15 6.43 -5.29 -1.32
N ALA A 16 6.59 -3.98 -1.19
CA ALA A 16 7.46 -3.23 -2.09
C ALA A 16 8.94 -3.61 -1.94
N LYS A 17 9.40 -4.00 -0.74
CA LYS A 17 10.77 -4.50 -0.51
C LYS A 17 11.00 -5.89 -1.13
N GLY A 18 9.97 -6.74 -1.18
CA GLY A 18 10.04 -8.08 -1.75
C GLY A 18 9.70 -8.16 -3.24
N ASP A 19 9.20 -7.07 -3.84
CA ASP A 19 8.75 -7.05 -5.22
C ASP A 19 9.92 -7.29 -6.18
N PRO A 20 9.87 -8.34 -7.03
CA PRO A 20 10.91 -8.59 -8.03
C PRO A 20 11.16 -7.38 -8.93
N TYR A 21 10.18 -6.54 -9.22
CA TYR A 21 10.37 -5.35 -10.03
C TYR A 21 11.17 -4.27 -9.32
N VAL A 22 11.06 -4.17 -7.99
CA VAL A 22 11.91 -3.28 -7.19
C VAL A 22 13.31 -3.89 -7.07
N LEU A 23 13.41 -5.18 -6.78
CA LEU A 23 14.68 -5.89 -6.63
C LEU A 23 15.50 -5.95 -7.92
N ASN A 24 14.85 -6.09 -9.08
CA ASN A 24 15.50 -6.09 -10.39
C ASN A 24 15.65 -4.68 -10.99
N GLY A 25 15.36 -3.62 -10.22
CA GLY A 25 15.59 -2.23 -10.62
C GLY A 25 14.66 -1.68 -11.70
N LEU A 26 13.60 -2.42 -12.07
CA LEU A 26 12.57 -1.94 -12.98
C LEU A 26 11.75 -0.81 -12.35
N VAL A 27 11.45 -0.93 -11.06
CA VAL A 27 10.82 0.13 -10.26
C VAL A 27 11.91 0.86 -9.48
N THR A 28 12.25 2.05 -9.94
CA THR A 28 13.33 2.87 -9.35
C THR A 28 12.88 3.69 -8.14
N ARG A 29 11.57 3.93 -8.01
CA ARG A 29 11.00 4.68 -6.89
C ARG A 29 9.57 4.25 -6.59
N TRP A 30 9.30 4.05 -5.31
CA TRP A 30 7.97 3.82 -4.76
C TRP A 30 7.83 4.61 -3.46
N ARG A 31 6.58 4.80 -3.02
CA ARG A 31 6.26 5.39 -1.71
C ARG A 31 4.94 4.83 -1.22
N VAL A 32 4.85 4.54 0.07
CA VAL A 32 3.59 4.21 0.72
C VAL A 32 2.90 5.50 1.12
N ARG A 33 1.58 5.54 0.91
CA ARG A 33 0.73 6.64 1.36
C ARG A 33 -0.45 6.04 2.08
N GLU A 34 -0.71 6.54 3.28
CA GLU A 34 -1.94 6.22 4.00
C GLU A 34 -3.13 6.67 3.15
N TRP A 35 -4.10 5.76 3.01
CA TRP A 35 -5.34 6.04 2.31
C TRP A 35 -6.50 5.84 3.30
N VAL A 36 -7.17 6.93 3.65
CA VAL A 36 -8.40 6.87 4.44
C VAL A 36 -9.56 6.65 3.48
N THR A 37 -10.13 5.45 3.48
CA THR A 37 -11.30 5.13 2.65
C THR A 37 -12.56 5.70 3.32
N VAL A 38 -13.26 6.60 2.61
CA VAL A 38 -14.47 7.30 3.10
C VAL A 38 -15.76 6.63 2.60
N ILE A 39 -15.69 5.72 1.62
CA ILE A 39 -16.86 5.09 0.98
C ILE A 39 -16.58 3.60 0.70
N GLY A 40 -17.48 2.71 1.13
CA GLY A 40 -17.44 1.25 0.92
C GLY A 40 -17.52 0.43 2.23
N ASP A 41 -17.91 -0.85 2.17
CA ASP A 41 -18.12 -1.73 3.33
C ASP A 41 -16.86 -1.93 4.21
N ALA A 42 -15.67 -1.66 3.66
CA ALA A 42 -14.37 -1.66 4.34
C ALA A 42 -13.85 -0.23 4.68
N ALA A 43 -14.72 0.77 4.66
CA ALA A 43 -14.36 2.14 5.01
C ALA A 43 -14.08 2.23 6.51
N ALA A 44 -12.84 2.58 6.87
CA ALA A 44 -12.43 2.76 8.27
C ALA A 44 -13.19 3.89 8.99
N ARG A 45 -13.91 4.74 8.23
CA ARG A 45 -14.78 5.81 8.75
C ARG A 45 -16.02 5.94 7.86
N PRO A 46 -17.16 5.35 8.24
CA PRO A 46 -18.42 5.63 7.56
C PRO A 46 -18.85 7.08 7.82
N VAL A 47 -19.38 7.75 6.81
CA VAL A 47 -20.03 9.07 6.93
C VAL A 47 -21.50 8.93 7.30
#